data_AF-A0AAX3KIB2-F1
#
_entry.id   AF-A0AAX3KIB2-F1
#
_cell.length_a   1.000
_cell.length_b   1.000
_cell.length_c   1.000
_cell.angle_alpha   90.00
_cell.angle_beta   90.00
_cell.angle_gamma   90.00
#
_symmetry.space_group_name_H-M   'P 1'
#
loop_
_entity.id
_entity.type
_entity.pdbx_description
1 polymer ?
#
loop_
_entity_poly.entity_id
_entity_poly.type
_entity_poly.pdbx_seq_one_letter_code
_entity_poly.pdbx_strand_id
1 'polypeptide(L)'
;MQIRVLIGNATACGRSQLQQEQDRLVQAGHNYPVINAGAYAEDGLLTILEVRVNSGQREILVDDCTRTQIHSVLAWQSAVEDDAQFDDLVVHLARRN
;
A
#
# COMPACT_ATOMS: atom_id res chain seq x y z
N MET A 1 -1.13 0.41 -13.03
CA MET A 1 -1.25 0.26 -11.57
C MET A 1 -1.68 -1.16 -11.18
N GLN A 2 -1.08 -1.76 -10.15
CA GLN A 2 -1.44 -3.05 -9.56
C GLN A 2 -1.66 -2.89 -8.04
N ILE A 3 -2.87 -3.16 -7.54
CA ILE A 3 -3.13 -3.25 -6.10
C ILE A 3 -3.00 -4.70 -5.64
N ARG A 4 -2.21 -4.93 -4.60
CA ARG A 4 -2.11 -6.21 -3.90
C ARG A 4 -2.65 -6.04 -2.49
N VAL A 5 -3.86 -6.53 -2.27
CA VAL A 5 -4.42 -6.58 -0.92
C VAL A 5 -3.82 -7.79 -0.20
N LEU A 6 -2.95 -7.51 0.76
CA LEU A 6 -2.42 -8.50 1.68
C LEU A 6 -3.42 -8.65 2.84
N ILE A 7 -4.08 -9.79 2.90
CA ILE A 7 -4.95 -10.07 4.04
C ILE A 7 -4.02 -10.46 5.18
N GLY A 8 -3.91 -9.57 6.19
CA GLY A 8 -3.12 -9.80 7.39
C GLY A 8 -3.69 -10.96 8.20
N ASN A 9 -3.40 -12.19 7.80
CA ASN A 9 -3.37 -13.30 8.74
C ASN A 9 -2.09 -13.14 9.56
N ALA A 10 -2.14 -12.30 10.60
CA ALA A 10 -1.26 -12.45 11.74
C ALA A 10 -1.55 -13.83 12.34
N THR A 11 -1.08 -14.89 11.68
CA THR A 11 -0.98 -16.21 12.27
C THR A 11 -0.11 -16.03 13.50
N ALA A 12 -0.50 -16.69 14.58
CA ALA A 12 -0.06 -16.44 15.96
C ALA A 12 1.47 -16.59 16.22
N CYS A 13 2.29 -16.69 15.18
CA CYS A 13 3.74 -16.72 15.25
C CYS A 13 4.36 -16.02 14.00
N GLY A 14 4.83 -14.78 14.13
CA GLY A 14 5.88 -14.21 13.27
C GLY A 14 5.47 -13.58 11.92
N ARG A 15 5.57 -12.24 11.86
CA ARG A 15 5.67 -11.35 10.68
C ARG A 15 4.46 -11.34 9.72
N SER A 16 3.75 -10.21 9.70
CA SER A 16 2.72 -9.92 8.69
C SER A 16 3.29 -10.05 7.27
N GLN A 17 2.51 -10.51 6.28
CA GLN A 17 2.95 -10.63 4.88
C GLN A 17 3.58 -9.32 4.34
N LEU A 18 3.12 -8.17 4.84
CA LEU A 18 3.67 -6.87 4.51
C LEU A 18 5.11 -6.67 5.03
N GLN A 19 5.45 -7.21 6.21
CA GLN A 19 6.83 -7.18 6.72
C GLN A 19 7.75 -8.06 5.86
N GLN A 20 7.26 -9.17 5.31
CA GLN A 20 8.07 -10.00 4.41
C GLN A 20 8.38 -9.27 3.11
N GLU A 21 7.40 -8.56 2.53
CA GLU A 21 7.62 -7.74 1.35
C GLU A 21 8.56 -6.58 1.65
N GLN A 22 8.40 -5.92 2.80
CA GLN A 22 9.33 -4.89 3.23
C GLN A 22 10.76 -5.41 3.37
N ASP A 23 10.95 -6.55 4.03
CA ASP A 23 12.28 -7.16 4.20
C ASP A 23 12.92 -7.50 2.85
N ARG A 24 12.12 -8.04 1.91
CA ARG A 24 12.56 -8.30 0.53
C ARG A 24 12.98 -7.02 -0.18
N LEU A 25 12.23 -5.93 -0.04
CA LEU A 25 12.56 -4.62 -0.63
C LEU A 25 13.85 -4.06 -0.03
N VAL A 26 13.99 -4.13 1.29
CA VAL A 26 15.20 -3.71 2.01
C VAL A 26 16.41 -4.53 1.56
N GLN A 27 16.26 -5.85 1.39
CA GLN A 27 17.31 -6.72 0.84
C GLN A 27 17.67 -6.38 -0.61
N ALA A 28 16.70 -5.91 -1.41
CA ALA A 28 16.93 -5.41 -2.76
C ALA A 28 17.55 -3.99 -2.80
N GLY A 29 17.79 -3.36 -1.63
CA GLY A 29 18.33 -2.00 -1.53
C GLY A 29 17.29 -0.89 -1.57
N HIS A 30 15.99 -1.24 -1.56
CA HIS A 30 14.88 -0.32 -1.54
C HIS A 30 14.31 -0.19 -0.12
N ASN A 31 14.62 0.91 0.57
CA ASN A 31 14.08 1.18 1.89
C ASN A 31 12.80 2.03 1.80
N TYR A 32 11.67 1.37 1.51
CA TYR A 32 10.38 2.05 1.45
C TYR A 32 9.69 2.08 2.82
N PRO A 33 9.20 3.26 3.26
CA PRO A 33 8.49 3.39 4.53
C PRO A 33 7.11 2.72 4.45
N VAL A 34 6.71 2.03 5.53
CA VAL A 34 5.33 1.55 5.69
C VAL A 34 4.45 2.70 6.12
N ILE A 35 3.39 2.95 5.36
CA ILE A 35 2.35 3.92 5.70
C ILE A 35 1.34 3.23 6.60
N ASN A 36 1.12 3.75 7.81
CA ASN A 36 0.05 3.24 8.66
C ASN A 36 -1.28 3.91 8.26
N ALA A 37 -2.17 3.19 7.57
CA ALA A 37 -3.47 3.71 7.16
C ALA A 37 -4.37 4.06 8.35
N GLY A 38 -4.23 3.41 9.50
CA GLY A 38 -4.97 3.75 10.71
C GLY A 38 -4.66 5.14 11.28
N ALA A 39 -3.52 5.74 10.88
CA ALA A 39 -3.17 7.12 11.25
C ALA A 39 -3.82 8.17 10.33
N TYR A 40 -4.39 7.76 9.19
CA TYR A 40 -5.00 8.65 8.21
C TYR A 40 -6.51 8.40 8.09
N ALA A 41 -7.28 9.47 7.88
CA ALA A 41 -8.64 9.32 7.36
C ALA A 41 -8.60 8.77 5.92
N GLU A 42 -9.73 8.28 5.40
CA GLU A 42 -9.80 7.74 4.03
C GLU A 42 -9.20 8.66 2.97
N ASP A 43 -9.57 9.93 3.00
CA ASP A 43 -9.09 10.95 2.05
C ASP A 43 -7.58 11.24 2.20
N GLY A 44 -7.11 11.25 3.46
CA GLY A 44 -5.70 11.43 3.77
C GLY A 44 -4.82 10.28 3.28
N LEU A 45 -5.36 9.05 3.23
CA LEU A 45 -4.64 7.89 2.72
C LEU A 45 -4.38 8.02 1.21
N LEU A 46 -5.36 8.46 0.42
CA LEU A 46 -5.18 8.66 -1.02
C LEU A 46 -4.16 9.77 -1.28
N THR A 47 -4.27 10.87 -0.56
CA THR A 47 -3.35 12.01 -0.67
C THR A 47 -1.89 11.58 -0.45
N ILE A 48 -1.62 10.79 0.59
CA ILE A 48 -0.24 10.33 0.85
C ILE A 48 0.25 9.34 -0.21
N LEU A 49 -0.63 8.48 -0.73
CA LEU A 49 -0.29 7.59 -1.84
C LEU A 49 0.16 8.39 -3.07
N GLU A 50 -0.62 9.40 -3.47
CA GLU A 50 -0.28 10.27 -4.59
C GLU A 50 1.07 10.98 -4.40
N VAL A 51 1.35 11.50 -3.20
CA VAL A 51 2.64 12.14 -2.91
C VAL A 51 3.81 11.16 -3.11
N ARG A 52 3.64 9.88 -2.73
CA ARG A 52 4.69 8.86 -2.94
C ARG A 52 4.89 8.54 -4.41
N VAL A 53 3.81 8.39 -5.17
CA VAL A 53 3.88 8.17 -6.63
C VAL A 53 4.59 9.34 -7.30
N ASN A 54 4.21 10.58 -6.96
CA ASN A 54 4.85 11.79 -7.46
C ASN A 54 6.33 11.91 -7.06
N SER A 55 6.72 11.30 -5.94
CA SER A 55 8.12 11.19 -5.51
C SER A 55 8.92 10.12 -6.28
N GLY A 56 8.28 9.43 -7.24
CA GLY A 56 8.89 8.36 -8.04
C GLY A 56 8.88 6.98 -7.38
N GLN A 57 8.16 6.82 -6.26
CA GLN A 57 8.03 5.53 -5.59
C GLN A 57 7.01 4.67 -6.33
N ARG A 58 7.48 3.57 -6.93
CA ARG A 58 6.65 2.59 -7.68
C ARG A 58 6.13 1.46 -6.81
N GLU A 59 6.64 1.28 -5.61
CA GLU A 59 6.16 0.25 -4.66
C GLU A 59 5.83 0.90 -3.32
N ILE A 60 4.56 0.83 -2.90
CA ILE A 60 4.09 1.46 -1.67
C ILE A 60 3.53 0.40 -0.72
N LEU A 61 3.99 0.43 0.53
CA LEU A 61 3.57 -0.47 1.59
C LEU A 61 2.63 0.28 2.52
N VAL A 62 1.41 -0.22 2.69
CA VAL A 62 0.40 0.37 3.58
C VAL A 62 -0.09 -0.69 4.56
N ASP A 63 0.09 -0.45 5.85
CA ASP A 63 -0.38 -1.32 6.91
C ASP A 63 -1.67 -0.80 7.54
N ASP A 64 -2.36 -1.67 8.27
CA ASP A 64 -3.46 -1.30 9.16
C ASP A 64 -4.69 -0.71 8.43
N CYS A 65 -4.93 -1.13 7.19
CA CYS A 65 -6.03 -0.65 6.36
C CYS A 65 -7.38 -1.19 6.84
N THR A 66 -8.35 -0.29 7.01
CA THR A 66 -9.75 -0.67 7.20
C THR A 66 -10.38 -1.11 5.88
N ARG A 67 -11.54 -1.79 5.97
CA ARG A 67 -12.27 -2.22 4.77
C ARG A 67 -12.64 -1.04 3.87
N THR A 68 -13.12 0.07 4.44
CA THR A 68 -13.50 1.26 3.66
C THR A 68 -12.30 1.88 2.95
N GLN A 69 -11.16 2.02 3.65
CA GLN A 69 -9.90 2.46 3.02
C GLN A 69 -9.48 1.57 1.86
N ILE A 70 -9.54 0.24 2.01
CA ILE A 70 -9.21 -0.68 0.90
C ILE A 70 -10.15 -0.43 -0.29
N HIS A 71 -11.45 -0.25 -0.05
CA HIS A 71 -12.40 0.08 -1.12
C HIS A 71 -12.08 1.42 -1.79
N SER A 72 -11.69 2.44 -1.02
CA SER A 72 -11.31 3.75 -1.55
C SER A 72 -10.05 3.69 -2.41
N VAL A 73 -9.03 2.91 -2.02
CA VAL A 73 -7.83 2.69 -2.85
C VAL A 73 -8.15 1.88 -4.12
N LEU A 74 -9.03 0.88 -4.02
CA LEU A 74 -9.51 0.13 -5.20
C LEU A 74 -10.31 1.02 -6.17
N ALA A 75 -11.15 1.91 -5.64
CA ALA A 75 -11.89 2.88 -6.45
C ALA A 75 -10.94 3.86 -7.14
N TRP A 76 -9.93 4.34 -6.41
CA TRP A 76 -8.87 5.20 -6.96
C TRP A 76 -8.12 4.52 -8.09
N GLN A 77 -7.76 3.23 -7.98
CA GLN A 77 -7.11 2.48 -9.07
C GLN A 77 -7.92 2.50 -10.37
N SER A 78 -9.24 2.34 -10.29
CA SER A 78 -10.10 2.42 -11.48
C SER A 78 -10.24 3.86 -11.98
N ALA A 79 -10.20 4.85 -11.08
CA ALA A 79 -10.20 6.25 -11.51
C ALA A 79 -8.92 6.65 -12.27
N VAL A 80 -7.78 6.05 -11.93
CA VAL A 80 -6.46 6.38 -12.50
C VAL A 80 -5.92 5.31 -13.45
N GLU A 81 -6.80 4.44 -13.97
CA GLU A 81 -6.38 3.33 -14.84
C GLU A 81 -5.82 3.79 -16.19
N ASP A 82 -6.27 4.94 -16.70
CA ASP A 82 -5.80 5.56 -17.96
C ASP A 82 -4.55 6.44 -17.76
N ASP A 83 -4.20 6.72 -16.51
CA ASP A 83 -3.11 7.61 -16.14
C ASP A 83 -1.76 6.87 -16.16
N ALA A 84 -0.95 7.15 -17.19
CA ALA A 84 0.39 6.59 -17.33
C ALA A 84 1.34 6.89 -16.15
N GLN A 85 1.05 7.91 -15.34
CA GLN A 85 1.81 8.22 -14.14
C GLN A 85 1.74 7.10 -13.08
N PHE A 86 0.64 6.33 -13.04
CA PHE A 86 0.44 5.20 -12.13
C PHE A 86 0.71 3.85 -12.81
N ASP A 87 1.26 3.87 -14.02
CA ASP A 87 1.75 2.66 -14.66
C ASP A 87 2.88 2.04 -13.83
N ASP A 88 2.91 0.71 -13.77
CA ASP A 88 3.85 -0.07 -12.93
C ASP A 88 3.79 0.18 -11.41
N LEU A 89 2.87 1.02 -10.91
CA LEU A 89 2.70 1.25 -9.47
C LEU A 89 2.14 0.01 -8.77
N VAL A 90 2.82 -0.52 -7.77
CA VAL A 90 2.35 -1.59 -6.91
C VAL A 90 2.03 -1.06 -5.50
N VAL A 91 0.79 -1.25 -5.06
CA VAL A 91 0.38 -0.87 -3.70
C VAL A 91 0.03 -2.12 -2.89
N HIS A 92 0.77 -2.36 -1.82
CA HIS A 92 0.54 -3.47 -0.90
C HIS A 92 -0.29 -2.98 0.28
N LEU A 93 -1.55 -3.42 0.38
CA LEU A 93 -2.49 -3.00 1.42
C LEU A 93 -2.65 -4.12 2.45
N ALA A 94 -2.19 -3.95 3.68
CA ALA A 94 -2.46 -4.91 4.75
C ALA A 94 -3.73 -4.55 5.51
N ARG A 95 -4.70 -5.47 5.53
CA ARG A 95 -5.96 -5.27 6.24
C ARG A 95 -5.78 -5.38 7.77
N ARG A 96 -6.28 -4.40 8.53
CA ARG A 96 -6.48 -4.49 9.99
C ARG A 96 -7.58 -5.53 10.27
N ASN A 97 -7.28 -6.52 11.12
CA ASN A 97 -8.23 -7.54 11.55
C ASN A 97 -9.09 -7.08 12.72
#